data_AF-A0A7Z9ZGG1-F1
#
_entry.id   AF-A0A7Z9ZGG1-F1
#
_cell.length_a   1.000
_cell.length_b   1.000
_cell.length_c   1.000
_cell.angle_alpha   90.00
_cell.angle_beta   90.00
_cell.angle_gamma   90.00
#
_symmetry.space_group_name_H-M   'P 1'
#
loop_
_entity.id
_entity.type
_entity.pdbx_description
1 polymer ?
#
loop_
_entity_poly.entity_id
_entity_poly.type
_entity_poly.pdbx_seq_one_letter_code
_entity_poly.pdbx_strand_id
1 'polypeptide(L)'
;MQKHEWREYLDRVMDRGKPSDFKAFLDEIKEKPEIDPEMWAAIYPAVLTVEIGETMLAAATQLLPEEAEDALNEITRALQRLDFKKDLRRLPRRERQWHERVVQLIRRDVLPGSEALAAAFRHYIRGDYDLQQDPNLLIKEANRLGWRNRRRALELVGQAGALALRGKPLWNRWPGEVTQRLEPWVFILWTFVDSLQQNPDAYPLEEVEEERARWPARMVALEKKPEPKEKEIPVRKATWEYGAALFDDLEPFFGGRKGITPQRLEELPRPREDYVSLLLSNVEQRNAWDLDDWDVQSLLGNMILLLGSFRVEEAVDALIGVVAEGPPEEDVLTQAAVVALGQIGEPSFGAVEDFIRYSDNQVAKESLAEVLAGWEGLGRPHGVIQDTWGRPLLVEFDEDDNPLCPHCGEPMAPIEEGWEAHEFEEKPEPRRVPKVGRNDPCPCGSGKKY
;
A
#
# COMPACT_ATOMS: atom_id res chain seq x y z
N MET A 1 14.69 -19.13 28.80
CA MET A 1 14.32 -18.58 27.48
C MET A 1 15.11 -19.34 26.44
N GLN A 2 14.46 -20.23 25.69
CA GLN A 2 15.07 -20.81 24.51
C GLN A 2 15.37 -19.66 23.53
N LYS A 3 16.60 -19.57 23.03
CA LYS A 3 16.91 -18.67 21.93
C LYS A 3 16.20 -19.25 20.71
N HIS A 4 15.05 -18.70 20.33
CA HIS A 4 14.45 -19.02 19.04
C HIS A 4 15.38 -18.48 17.96
N GLU A 5 16.24 -19.33 17.43
CA GLU A 5 17.11 -18.99 16.31
C GLU A 5 16.22 -18.71 15.08
N TRP A 6 16.58 -17.73 14.27
CA TRP A 6 15.89 -17.44 12.99
C TRP A 6 15.69 -18.69 12.10
N ARG A 7 16.49 -19.76 12.29
CA ARG A 7 16.30 -21.06 11.63
C ARG A 7 15.02 -21.77 12.05
N GLU A 8 14.59 -21.67 13.30
CA GLU A 8 13.31 -22.24 13.75
C GLU A 8 12.14 -21.55 13.07
N TYR A 9 12.24 -20.22 12.87
CA TYR A 9 11.28 -19.46 12.06
C TYR A 9 11.26 -19.93 10.61
N LEU A 10 12.44 -20.11 10.01
CA LEU A 10 12.55 -20.63 8.66
C LEU A 10 11.93 -22.03 8.55
N ASP A 11 12.19 -22.94 9.50
CA ASP A 11 11.60 -24.28 9.51
C ASP A 11 10.06 -24.22 9.54
N ARG A 12 9.47 -23.31 10.35
CA ARG A 12 8.00 -23.09 10.35
C ARG A 12 7.50 -22.60 8.99
N VAL A 13 8.18 -21.65 8.37
CA VAL A 13 7.84 -21.16 7.02
C VAL A 13 7.95 -22.28 5.97
N MET A 14 8.96 -23.14 6.08
CA MET A 14 9.10 -24.31 5.21
C MET A 14 8.00 -25.34 5.43
N ASP A 15 7.53 -25.50 6.67
CA ASP A 15 6.41 -26.36 7.03
C ASP A 15 5.08 -25.83 6.50
N ARG A 16 4.88 -24.51 6.49
CA ARG A 16 3.72 -23.83 5.89
C ARG A 16 3.60 -24.05 4.38
N GLY A 17 4.70 -24.35 3.71
CA GLY A 17 4.67 -24.79 2.31
C GLY A 17 3.94 -26.11 2.10
N LYS A 18 3.72 -26.91 3.15
CA LYS A 18 3.16 -28.26 3.03
C LYS A 18 1.62 -28.23 3.04
N PRO A 19 0.97 -29.02 2.17
CA PRO A 19 -0.48 -29.25 2.20
C PRO A 19 -1.04 -29.66 3.57
N SER A 20 -0.27 -30.36 4.40
CA SER A 20 -0.69 -30.74 5.76
C SER A 20 -0.85 -29.54 6.69
N ASP A 21 -0.01 -28.52 6.55
CA ASP A 21 -0.08 -27.32 7.37
C ASP A 21 -1.23 -26.42 6.92
N PHE A 22 -1.42 -26.27 5.60
CA PHE A 22 -2.61 -25.63 5.03
C PHE A 22 -3.91 -26.28 5.54
N LYS A 23 -3.93 -27.60 5.68
CA LYS A 23 -5.07 -28.30 6.27
C LYS A 23 -5.27 -27.94 7.74
N ALA A 24 -4.20 -27.95 8.53
CA ALA A 24 -4.27 -27.59 9.95
C ALA A 24 -4.80 -26.16 10.14
N PHE A 25 -4.33 -25.23 9.31
CA PHE A 25 -4.83 -23.85 9.25
C PHE A 25 -6.34 -23.81 8.96
N LEU A 26 -6.82 -24.52 7.93
CA LEU A 26 -8.27 -24.59 7.64
C LEU A 26 -9.07 -25.23 8.78
N ASP A 27 -8.51 -26.23 9.46
CA ASP A 27 -9.20 -26.93 10.55
C ASP A 27 -9.28 -26.05 11.83
N GLU A 28 -8.26 -25.25 12.16
CA GLU A 28 -8.31 -24.24 13.25
C GLU A 28 -9.43 -23.22 13.01
N ILE A 29 -9.65 -22.87 11.74
CA ILE A 29 -10.63 -21.84 11.35
C ILE A 29 -12.06 -22.39 11.32
N LYS A 30 -12.25 -23.67 10.99
CA LYS A 30 -13.58 -24.32 10.98
C LYS A 30 -14.26 -24.30 12.36
N GLU A 31 -13.50 -24.08 13.43
CA GLU A 31 -14.06 -23.87 14.77
C GLU A 31 -14.80 -22.52 14.90
N LYS A 32 -14.72 -21.63 13.88
CA LYS A 32 -15.45 -20.36 13.77
C LYS A 32 -16.60 -20.49 12.75
N PRO A 33 -17.84 -20.81 13.17
CA PRO A 33 -18.93 -21.19 12.27
C PRO A 33 -19.48 -20.09 11.37
N GLU A 34 -19.01 -18.84 11.53
CA GLU A 34 -19.59 -17.66 10.88
C GLU A 34 -18.91 -17.29 9.55
N ILE A 35 -17.85 -18.00 9.12
CA ILE A 35 -17.02 -17.58 7.99
C ILE A 35 -16.78 -18.73 6.99
N ASP A 36 -16.88 -18.42 5.69
CA ASP A 36 -16.61 -19.38 4.61
C ASP A 36 -15.12 -19.81 4.61
N PRO A 37 -14.80 -21.11 4.72
CA PRO A 37 -13.43 -21.61 4.63
C PRO A 37 -12.69 -21.23 3.34
N GLU A 38 -13.40 -20.95 2.24
CA GLU A 38 -12.80 -20.46 0.99
C GLU A 38 -12.20 -19.05 1.14
N MET A 39 -12.89 -18.17 1.85
CA MET A 39 -12.41 -16.82 2.15
C MET A 39 -11.14 -16.88 3.00
N TRP A 40 -11.12 -17.78 3.99
CA TRP A 40 -9.93 -17.97 4.82
C TRP A 40 -8.76 -18.61 4.08
N ALA A 41 -9.01 -19.53 3.16
CA ALA A 41 -7.95 -20.05 2.30
C ALA A 41 -7.24 -18.90 1.54
N ALA A 42 -7.98 -17.88 1.11
CA ALA A 42 -7.42 -16.72 0.41
C ALA A 42 -6.52 -15.83 1.29
N ILE A 43 -6.62 -15.91 2.62
CA ILE A 43 -5.78 -15.16 3.57
C ILE A 43 -4.44 -15.88 3.82
N TYR A 44 -4.35 -17.18 3.53
CA TYR A 44 -3.14 -17.97 3.77
C TYR A 44 -1.83 -17.39 3.18
N PRO A 45 -1.81 -16.82 1.94
CA PRO A 45 -0.63 -16.13 1.43
C PRO A 45 -0.18 -14.95 2.30
N ALA A 46 -1.12 -14.19 2.89
CA ALA A 46 -0.80 -13.07 3.77
C ALA A 46 -0.15 -13.55 5.07
N VAL A 47 -0.66 -14.63 5.67
CA VAL A 47 -0.04 -15.28 6.83
C VAL A 47 1.40 -15.70 6.52
N LEU A 48 1.62 -16.36 5.38
CA LEU A 48 2.95 -16.78 4.95
C LEU A 48 3.88 -15.57 4.73
N THR A 49 3.38 -14.48 4.14
CA THR A 49 4.14 -13.23 3.98
C THR A 49 4.62 -12.67 5.31
N VAL A 50 3.75 -12.61 6.32
CA VAL A 50 4.11 -12.12 7.66
C VAL A 50 5.19 -13.01 8.28
N GLU A 51 5.02 -14.34 8.24
CA GLU A 51 6.01 -15.26 8.81
C GLU A 51 7.37 -15.20 8.08
N ILE A 52 7.37 -14.99 6.76
CA ILE A 52 8.61 -14.74 5.99
C ILE A 52 9.30 -13.46 6.49
N GLY A 53 8.55 -12.39 6.66
CA GLY A 53 9.10 -11.13 7.15
C GLY A 53 9.61 -11.21 8.58
N GLU A 54 8.92 -11.90 9.47
CA GLU A 54 9.38 -12.19 10.84
C GLU A 54 10.67 -13.03 10.83
N THR A 55 10.77 -14.02 9.94
CA THR A 55 11.98 -14.84 9.77
C THR A 55 13.17 -13.97 9.34
N MET A 56 12.96 -13.07 8.39
CA MET A 56 14.00 -12.15 7.91
C MET A 56 14.36 -11.09 8.96
N LEU A 57 13.38 -10.58 9.70
CA LEU A 57 13.59 -9.68 10.83
C LEU A 57 14.43 -10.36 11.91
N ALA A 58 14.10 -11.60 12.26
CA ALA A 58 14.87 -12.39 13.22
C ALA A 58 16.32 -12.60 12.76
N ALA A 59 16.54 -12.90 11.49
CA ALA A 59 17.89 -13.00 10.95
C ALA A 59 18.65 -11.65 11.04
N ALA A 60 17.99 -10.55 10.71
CA ALA A 60 18.56 -9.20 10.74
C ALA A 60 18.97 -8.75 12.16
N THR A 61 18.20 -9.13 13.18
CA THR A 61 18.37 -8.67 14.57
C THR A 61 19.08 -9.67 15.48
N GLN A 62 19.28 -10.92 15.07
CA GLN A 62 20.02 -11.91 15.88
C GLN A 62 21.49 -12.05 15.50
N LEU A 63 21.83 -11.69 14.26
CA LEU A 63 23.15 -11.92 13.67
C LEU A 63 23.91 -10.61 13.46
N LEU A 64 25.24 -10.73 13.37
CA LEU A 64 26.08 -9.60 12.93
C LEU A 64 25.78 -9.27 11.45
N PRO A 65 26.10 -8.05 10.97
CA PRO A 65 25.68 -7.60 9.64
C PRO A 65 26.04 -8.57 8.50
N GLU A 66 27.29 -9.06 8.45
CA GLU A 66 27.74 -9.99 7.40
C GLU A 66 26.99 -11.33 7.46
N GLU A 67 26.84 -11.89 8.67
CA GLU A 67 26.11 -13.14 8.90
C GLU A 67 24.62 -13.02 8.60
N ALA A 68 24.03 -11.86 8.90
CA ALA A 68 22.63 -11.54 8.61
C ALA A 68 22.37 -11.52 7.10
N GLU A 69 23.27 -10.93 6.31
CA GLU A 69 23.14 -10.95 4.84
C GLU A 69 23.19 -12.37 4.27
N ASP A 70 24.10 -13.21 4.78
CA ASP A 70 24.18 -14.61 4.40
C ASP A 70 22.91 -15.38 4.78
N ALA A 71 22.35 -15.13 5.96
CA ALA A 71 21.08 -15.71 6.39
C ALA A 71 19.91 -15.25 5.52
N LEU A 72 19.82 -13.96 5.15
CA LEU A 72 18.79 -13.46 4.22
C LEU A 72 18.90 -14.15 2.84
N ASN A 73 20.12 -14.39 2.36
CA ASN A 73 20.36 -15.15 1.14
C ASN A 73 19.97 -16.63 1.28
N GLU A 74 20.20 -17.24 2.44
CA GLU A 74 19.77 -18.61 2.74
C GLU A 74 18.25 -18.72 2.76
N ILE A 75 17.56 -17.84 3.49
CA ILE A 75 16.10 -17.76 3.57
C ILE A 75 15.51 -17.63 2.17
N THR A 76 15.95 -16.64 1.38
CA THR A 76 15.44 -16.43 0.01
C THR A 76 15.62 -17.67 -0.86
N ARG A 77 16.76 -18.37 -0.76
CA ARG A 77 17.02 -19.62 -1.49
C ARG A 77 16.15 -20.79 -1.00
N ALA A 78 15.85 -20.85 0.29
CA ALA A 78 14.97 -21.86 0.86
C ALA A 78 13.52 -21.66 0.38
N LEU A 79 13.01 -20.42 0.36
CA LEU A 79 11.68 -20.09 -0.13
C LEU A 79 11.45 -20.52 -1.59
N GLN A 80 12.47 -20.37 -2.44
CA GLN A 80 12.42 -20.84 -3.83
C GLN A 80 12.27 -22.36 -3.97
N ARG A 81 12.51 -23.12 -2.89
CA ARG A 81 12.45 -24.58 -2.84
C ARG A 81 11.22 -25.12 -2.08
N LEU A 82 10.27 -24.25 -1.71
CA LEU A 82 9.03 -24.67 -1.05
C LEU A 82 8.30 -25.74 -1.86
N ASP A 83 8.01 -26.88 -1.21
CA ASP A 83 7.34 -28.03 -1.82
C ASP A 83 5.87 -28.07 -1.46
N PHE A 84 5.07 -27.44 -2.33
CA PHE A 84 3.61 -27.43 -2.23
C PHE A 84 2.95 -28.73 -2.71
N LYS A 85 3.69 -29.72 -3.20
CA LYS A 85 3.10 -30.95 -3.76
C LYS A 85 3.15 -32.13 -2.81
N LYS A 86 4.07 -32.13 -1.86
CA LYS A 86 4.24 -33.21 -0.89
C LYS A 86 2.93 -33.47 -0.15
N ASP A 87 2.42 -34.69 -0.20
CA ASP A 87 1.17 -35.08 0.46
C ASP A 87 -0.12 -34.37 -0.02
N LEU A 88 -0.09 -33.63 -1.14
CA LEU A 88 -1.27 -32.97 -1.72
C LEU A 88 -2.46 -33.93 -1.98
N ARG A 89 -2.16 -35.20 -2.26
CA ARG A 89 -3.16 -36.26 -2.45
C ARG A 89 -3.96 -36.60 -1.19
N ARG A 90 -3.45 -36.26 0.00
CA ARG A 90 -4.13 -36.47 1.28
C ARG A 90 -5.21 -35.43 1.55
N LEU A 91 -5.20 -34.29 0.85
CA LEU A 91 -6.27 -33.30 0.96
C LEU A 91 -7.57 -33.81 0.29
N PRO A 92 -8.73 -33.58 0.91
CA PRO A 92 -10.04 -33.67 0.27
C PRO A 92 -10.09 -32.86 -1.03
N ARG A 93 -10.95 -33.26 -1.98
CA ARG A 93 -11.01 -32.63 -3.32
C ARG A 93 -11.21 -31.11 -3.27
N ARG A 94 -12.10 -30.61 -2.41
CA ARG A 94 -12.40 -29.17 -2.26
C ARG A 94 -11.20 -28.41 -1.68
N GLU A 95 -10.62 -28.92 -0.58
CA GLU A 95 -9.43 -28.35 0.06
C GLU A 95 -8.22 -28.35 -0.90
N ARG A 96 -8.08 -29.38 -1.74
CA ARG A 96 -7.05 -29.43 -2.78
C ARG A 96 -7.21 -28.30 -3.81
N GLN A 97 -8.43 -28.03 -4.27
CA GLN A 97 -8.70 -26.95 -5.21
C GLN A 97 -8.40 -25.57 -4.60
N TRP A 98 -8.73 -25.36 -3.32
CA TRP A 98 -8.34 -24.14 -2.60
C TRP A 98 -6.83 -24.03 -2.48
N HIS A 99 -6.17 -25.09 -2.03
CA HIS A 99 -4.71 -25.14 -1.92
C HIS A 99 -4.02 -24.83 -3.26
N GLU A 100 -4.48 -25.41 -4.37
CA GLU A 100 -3.93 -25.13 -5.70
C GLU A 100 -4.04 -23.65 -6.10
N ARG A 101 -5.19 -23.01 -5.81
CA ARG A 101 -5.37 -21.56 -6.01
C ARG A 101 -4.45 -20.72 -5.13
N VAL A 102 -4.35 -21.05 -3.85
CA VAL A 102 -3.46 -20.40 -2.88
C VAL A 102 -1.99 -20.51 -3.30
N VAL A 103 -1.56 -21.68 -3.76
CA VAL A 103 -0.19 -21.89 -4.25
C VAL A 103 0.10 -21.06 -5.50
N GLN A 104 -0.89 -20.84 -6.37
CA GLN A 104 -0.71 -19.94 -7.51
C GLN A 104 -0.45 -18.50 -7.04
N LEU A 105 -1.20 -18.01 -6.06
CA LEU A 105 -0.98 -16.69 -5.45
C LEU A 105 0.41 -16.59 -4.79
N ILE A 106 0.79 -17.59 -3.98
CA ILE A 106 2.11 -17.62 -3.33
C ILE A 106 3.23 -17.55 -4.37
N ARG A 107 3.14 -18.32 -5.46
CA ARG A 107 4.15 -18.35 -6.51
C ARG A 107 4.22 -17.06 -7.34
N ARG A 108 3.07 -16.40 -7.52
CA ARG A 108 2.96 -15.17 -8.30
C ARG A 108 3.43 -13.96 -7.50
N ASP A 109 3.04 -13.88 -6.23
CA ASP A 109 3.14 -12.64 -5.44
C ASP A 109 4.18 -12.78 -4.31
N VAL A 110 4.07 -13.83 -3.50
CA VAL A 110 4.87 -13.95 -2.26
C VAL A 110 6.32 -14.34 -2.56
N LEU A 111 6.56 -15.39 -3.34
CA LEU A 111 7.93 -15.86 -3.59
C LEU A 111 8.77 -14.84 -4.36
N PRO A 112 8.27 -14.22 -5.46
CA PRO A 112 9.00 -13.16 -6.15
C PRO A 112 9.17 -11.92 -5.26
N GLY A 113 8.19 -11.61 -4.41
CA GLY A 113 8.26 -10.52 -3.44
C GLY A 113 9.42 -10.65 -2.45
N SER A 114 9.71 -11.87 -1.99
CA SER A 114 10.67 -12.13 -0.91
C SER A 114 12.07 -11.52 -1.12
N GLU A 115 12.51 -11.33 -2.37
CA GLU A 115 13.79 -10.68 -2.65
C GLU A 115 13.81 -9.18 -2.33
N ALA A 116 12.67 -8.49 -2.49
CA ALA A 116 12.50 -7.09 -2.14
C ALA A 116 12.45 -6.90 -0.62
N LEU A 117 11.78 -7.82 0.08
CA LEU A 117 11.81 -7.84 1.54
C LEU A 117 13.23 -8.08 2.07
N ALA A 118 13.97 -9.04 1.48
CA ALA A 118 15.38 -9.23 1.80
C ALA A 118 16.23 -8.00 1.46
N ALA A 119 15.97 -7.31 0.34
CA ALA A 119 16.65 -6.07 0.00
C ALA A 119 16.38 -4.96 1.04
N ALA A 120 15.14 -4.83 1.50
CA ALA A 120 14.78 -3.89 2.57
C ALA A 120 15.54 -4.17 3.87
N PHE A 121 15.63 -5.43 4.29
CA PHE A 121 16.44 -5.79 5.45
C PHE A 121 17.94 -5.56 5.26
N ARG A 122 18.50 -5.81 4.07
CA ARG A 122 19.90 -5.47 3.79
C ARG A 122 20.15 -3.97 3.94
N HIS A 123 19.26 -3.13 3.40
CA HIS A 123 19.39 -1.68 3.54
C HIS A 123 19.24 -1.24 5.01
N TYR A 124 18.28 -1.83 5.71
CA TYR A 124 18.06 -1.61 7.13
C TYR A 124 19.30 -1.94 7.98
N ILE A 125 19.92 -3.11 7.76
CA ILE A 125 21.11 -3.59 8.48
C ILE A 125 22.33 -2.69 8.18
N ARG A 126 22.49 -2.28 6.92
CA ARG A 126 23.64 -1.44 6.50
C ARG A 126 23.50 0.02 6.92
N GLY A 127 22.29 0.49 7.20
CA GLY A 127 22.03 1.90 7.45
C GLY A 127 22.20 2.78 6.20
N ASP A 128 22.12 2.23 5.00
CA ASP A 128 22.33 2.95 3.72
C ASP A 128 21.00 3.47 3.13
N TYR A 129 20.24 4.15 3.98
CA TYR A 129 19.01 4.88 3.68
C TYR A 129 19.02 6.25 4.38
N ASP A 130 18.29 7.23 3.85
CA ASP A 130 18.22 8.57 4.42
C ASP A 130 16.80 8.85 4.95
N LEU A 131 16.67 9.10 6.25
CA LEU A 131 15.39 9.38 6.91
C LEU A 131 14.71 10.67 6.42
N GLN A 132 15.40 11.52 5.67
CA GLN A 132 14.79 12.68 5.01
C GLN A 132 14.16 12.34 3.66
N GLN A 133 14.45 11.16 3.09
CA GLN A 133 13.84 10.72 1.84
C GLN A 133 12.39 10.26 2.03
N ASP A 134 11.59 10.47 0.99
CA ASP A 134 10.24 9.93 0.88
C ASP A 134 10.30 8.52 0.23
N PRO A 135 9.91 7.45 0.93
CA PRO A 135 9.93 6.10 0.37
C PRO A 135 9.01 5.95 -0.85
N ASN A 136 7.96 6.77 -0.96
CA ASN A 136 7.02 6.70 -2.08
C ASN A 136 7.66 7.24 -3.37
N LEU A 137 8.51 8.26 -3.29
CA LEU A 137 9.29 8.72 -4.45
C LEU A 137 10.30 7.67 -4.93
N LEU A 138 10.89 6.90 -4.01
CA LEU A 138 11.78 5.78 -4.36
C LEU A 138 11.02 4.66 -5.10
N ILE A 139 9.82 4.30 -4.63
CA ILE A 139 8.97 3.31 -5.33
C ILE A 139 8.54 3.83 -6.70
N LYS A 140 8.16 5.12 -6.80
CA LYS A 140 7.81 5.76 -8.07
C LYS A 140 8.98 5.72 -9.07
N GLU A 141 10.19 6.04 -8.63
CA GLU A 141 11.40 5.95 -9.45
C GLU A 141 11.67 4.50 -9.88
N ALA A 142 11.55 3.54 -8.95
CA ALA A 142 11.70 2.13 -9.26
C ALA A 142 10.69 1.66 -10.33
N ASN A 143 9.44 2.12 -10.24
CA ASN A 143 8.38 1.81 -11.20
C ASN A 143 8.71 2.31 -12.61
N ARG A 144 9.25 3.54 -12.71
CA ARG A 144 9.69 4.14 -13.99
C ARG A 144 10.89 3.41 -14.61
N LEU A 145 11.85 2.98 -13.79
CA LEU A 145 13.00 2.21 -14.27
C LEU A 145 12.58 0.85 -14.85
N GLY A 146 11.56 0.22 -14.25
CA GLY A 146 11.01 -1.05 -14.68
C GLY A 146 12.10 -2.08 -14.99
N TRP A 147 12.02 -2.70 -16.16
CA TRP A 147 12.97 -3.75 -16.58
C TRP A 147 14.28 -3.24 -17.15
N ARG A 148 14.37 -1.95 -17.48
CA ARG A 148 15.59 -1.38 -18.04
C ARG A 148 16.74 -1.50 -17.04
N ASN A 149 16.43 -1.43 -15.75
CA ASN A 149 17.41 -1.60 -14.68
C ASN A 149 16.81 -2.28 -13.43
N ARG A 150 16.51 -3.58 -13.55
CA ARG A 150 15.95 -4.39 -12.44
C ARG A 150 16.76 -4.27 -11.15
N ARG A 151 18.09 -4.23 -11.24
CA ARG A 151 18.96 -4.13 -10.05
C ARG A 151 18.72 -2.82 -9.32
N ARG A 152 18.73 -1.69 -10.04
CA ARG A 152 18.48 -0.37 -9.45
C ARG A 152 17.06 -0.26 -8.91
N ALA A 153 16.07 -0.79 -9.61
CA ALA A 153 14.69 -0.83 -9.12
C ALA A 153 14.59 -1.60 -7.79
N LEU A 154 15.26 -2.75 -7.67
CA LEU A 154 15.30 -3.53 -6.43
C LEU A 154 16.01 -2.78 -5.29
N GLU A 155 17.10 -2.08 -5.59
CA GLU A 155 17.80 -1.22 -4.61
C GLU A 155 16.86 -0.11 -4.08
N LEU A 156 16.17 0.60 -4.98
CA LEU A 156 15.22 1.66 -4.59
C LEU A 156 14.06 1.13 -3.76
N VAL A 157 13.46 0.01 -4.15
CA VAL A 157 12.40 -0.65 -3.38
C VAL A 157 12.91 -1.14 -2.02
N GLY A 158 14.15 -1.63 -1.96
CA GLY A 158 14.80 -1.99 -0.71
C GLY A 158 15.01 -0.77 0.21
N GLN A 159 15.50 0.35 -0.31
CA GLN A 159 15.64 1.59 0.45
C GLN A 159 14.29 2.10 0.96
N ALA A 160 13.25 2.07 0.13
CA ALA A 160 11.88 2.41 0.52
C ALA A 160 11.38 1.50 1.65
N GLY A 161 11.61 0.19 1.53
CA GLY A 161 11.26 -0.78 2.58
C GLY A 161 12.01 -0.53 3.89
N ALA A 162 13.30 -0.19 3.84
CA ALA A 162 14.07 0.16 5.04
C ALA A 162 13.52 1.42 5.73
N LEU A 163 13.16 2.45 4.97
CA LEU A 163 12.49 3.64 5.49
C LEU A 163 11.13 3.31 6.10
N ALA A 164 10.37 2.40 5.46
CA ALA A 164 9.07 1.97 5.94
C ALA A 164 9.15 1.22 7.29
N LEU A 165 10.16 0.36 7.44
CA LEU A 165 10.47 -0.29 8.72
C LEU A 165 10.81 0.73 9.83
N ARG A 166 11.43 1.86 9.47
CA ARG A 166 11.76 2.98 10.37
C ARG A 166 10.60 3.94 10.65
N GLY A 167 9.37 3.62 10.24
CA GLY A 167 8.19 4.45 10.55
C GLY A 167 7.70 5.35 9.42
N LYS A 168 8.38 5.38 8.26
CA LYS A 168 7.92 6.20 7.13
C LYS A 168 6.71 5.53 6.45
N PRO A 169 5.61 6.26 6.19
CA PRO A 169 4.43 5.65 5.60
C PRO A 169 4.67 5.27 4.13
N LEU A 170 4.24 4.08 3.75
CA LEU A 170 4.07 3.69 2.36
C LEU A 170 2.64 4.03 1.94
N TRP A 171 2.49 4.64 0.76
CA TRP A 171 1.20 4.93 0.17
C TRP A 171 0.45 3.62 -0.07
N ASN A 172 -0.75 3.52 0.49
CA ASN A 172 -1.56 2.30 0.55
C ASN A 172 -1.95 1.74 -0.82
N ARG A 173 -1.98 2.58 -1.86
CA ARG A 173 -2.36 2.18 -3.23
C ARG A 173 -1.22 1.59 -4.05
N TRP A 174 0.03 1.62 -3.58
CA TRP A 174 1.15 1.12 -4.40
C TRP A 174 0.94 -0.28 -4.99
N PRO A 175 0.38 -1.29 -4.27
CA PRO A 175 0.13 -2.61 -4.85
C PRO A 175 -0.72 -2.59 -6.13
N GLY A 176 -1.64 -1.64 -6.28
CA GLY A 176 -2.48 -1.49 -7.47
C GLY A 176 -1.95 -0.51 -8.53
N GLU A 177 -0.92 0.28 -8.19
CA GLU A 177 -0.44 1.40 -9.03
C GLU A 177 0.91 1.11 -9.69
N VAL A 178 1.70 0.20 -9.13
CA VAL A 178 2.95 -0.22 -9.77
C VAL A 178 2.69 -1.19 -10.91
N THR A 179 3.65 -1.29 -11.84
CA THR A 179 3.59 -2.30 -12.90
C THR A 179 3.51 -3.71 -12.31
N GLN A 180 2.86 -4.64 -13.02
CA GLN A 180 2.72 -6.07 -12.66
C GLN A 180 4.04 -6.77 -12.25
N ARG A 181 5.17 -6.17 -12.62
CA ARG A 181 6.51 -6.68 -12.36
C ARG A 181 7.09 -6.22 -11.02
N LEU A 182 6.71 -5.02 -10.57
CA LEU A 182 7.05 -4.51 -9.23
C LEU A 182 5.97 -4.85 -8.20
N GLU A 183 4.75 -5.16 -8.65
CA GLU A 183 3.61 -5.50 -7.78
C GLU A 183 3.98 -6.53 -6.71
N PRO A 184 4.59 -7.70 -7.02
CA PRO A 184 4.99 -8.67 -5.98
C PRO A 184 5.94 -8.09 -4.93
N TRP A 185 6.87 -7.22 -5.35
CA TRP A 185 7.86 -6.61 -4.47
C TRP A 185 7.22 -5.60 -3.50
N VAL A 186 6.34 -4.76 -4.01
CA VAL A 186 5.70 -3.75 -3.17
C VAL A 186 4.59 -4.35 -2.32
N PHE A 187 3.83 -5.31 -2.86
CA PHE A 187 2.78 -6.03 -2.13
C PHE A 187 3.32 -6.71 -0.87
N ILE A 188 4.42 -7.47 -0.97
CA ILE A 188 4.97 -8.17 0.19
C ILE A 188 5.52 -7.19 1.24
N LEU A 189 6.16 -6.10 0.80
CA LEU A 189 6.70 -5.07 1.69
C LEU A 189 5.58 -4.36 2.43
N TRP A 190 4.56 -3.92 1.70
CA TRP A 190 3.39 -3.27 2.25
C TRP A 190 2.67 -4.19 3.25
N THR A 191 2.39 -5.44 2.87
CA THR A 191 1.71 -6.42 3.74
C THR A 191 2.49 -6.65 5.03
N PHE A 192 3.82 -6.78 4.94
CA PHE A 192 4.65 -6.99 6.13
C PHE A 192 4.71 -5.74 7.02
N VAL A 193 4.93 -4.56 6.44
CA VAL A 193 4.98 -3.30 7.21
C VAL A 193 3.62 -3.01 7.88
N ASP A 194 2.51 -3.19 7.16
CA ASP A 194 1.16 -3.06 7.72
C ASP A 194 0.96 -4.02 8.90
N SER A 195 1.40 -5.27 8.77
CA SER A 195 1.32 -6.24 9.88
C SER A 195 2.09 -5.79 11.13
N LEU A 196 3.25 -5.14 10.97
CA LEU A 196 4.00 -4.56 12.09
C LEU A 196 3.27 -3.37 12.71
N GLN A 197 2.66 -2.50 11.89
CA GLN A 197 1.91 -1.33 12.34
C GLN A 197 0.71 -1.68 13.22
N GLN A 198 0.13 -2.88 13.05
CA GLN A 198 -0.94 -3.37 13.93
C GLN A 198 -0.48 -3.58 15.38
N ASN A 199 0.83 -3.65 15.63
CA ASN A 199 1.42 -3.83 16.95
C ASN A 199 2.35 -2.65 17.31
N PRO A 200 1.88 -1.67 18.10
CA PRO A 200 2.68 -0.52 18.52
C PRO A 200 3.95 -0.88 19.32
N ASP A 201 3.98 -2.06 19.97
CA ASP A 201 5.17 -2.54 20.67
C ASP A 201 6.20 -3.15 19.69
N ALA A 202 5.82 -3.37 18.43
CA ALA A 202 6.62 -3.95 17.36
C ALA A 202 6.98 -2.98 16.22
N TYR A 203 6.46 -1.75 16.24
CA TYR A 203 6.66 -0.75 15.19
C TYR A 203 6.63 0.69 15.74
N PRO A 204 7.47 1.63 15.23
CA PRO A 204 8.51 1.43 14.20
C PRO A 204 9.72 0.65 14.72
N LEU A 205 10.58 0.21 13.81
CA LEU A 205 11.91 -0.30 14.15
C LEU A 205 12.86 0.87 14.43
N GLU A 206 13.71 0.70 15.43
CA GLU A 206 14.86 1.57 15.70
C GLU A 206 16.03 1.25 14.76
N GLU A 207 17.20 1.82 15.01
CA GLU A 207 18.43 1.36 14.37
C GLU A 207 18.74 -0.10 14.71
N VAL A 208 19.40 -0.81 13.80
CA VAL A 208 19.63 -2.26 13.89
C VAL A 208 20.33 -2.68 15.19
N GLU A 209 21.27 -1.89 15.69
CA GLU A 209 21.97 -2.20 16.95
C GLU A 209 21.07 -2.05 18.18
N GLU A 210 20.14 -1.10 18.15
CA GLU A 210 19.14 -0.97 19.22
C GLU A 210 18.11 -2.10 19.15
N GLU A 211 17.65 -2.46 17.95
CA GLU A 211 16.73 -3.58 17.76
C GLU A 211 17.36 -4.92 18.19
N ARG A 212 18.66 -5.13 17.91
CA ARG A 212 19.41 -6.29 18.43
C ARG A 212 19.35 -6.39 19.96
N ALA A 213 19.48 -5.26 20.65
CA ALA A 213 19.41 -5.23 22.11
C ALA A 213 17.98 -5.48 22.62
N ARG A 214 16.95 -5.01 21.90
CA ARG A 214 15.52 -5.14 22.24
C ARG A 214 14.91 -6.46 21.76
N TRP A 215 15.60 -7.23 20.92
CA TRP A 215 15.07 -8.42 20.25
C TRP A 215 14.35 -9.42 21.17
N PRO A 216 14.87 -9.77 22.37
CA PRO A 216 14.14 -10.69 23.26
C PRO A 216 12.76 -10.17 23.70
N ALA A 217 12.61 -8.86 23.88
CA ALA A 217 11.32 -8.24 24.20
C ALA A 217 10.42 -8.15 22.96
N ARG A 218 11.01 -7.85 21.80
CA ARG A 218 10.32 -7.75 20.50
C ARG A 218 9.67 -9.07 20.10
N MET A 219 10.36 -10.17 20.31
CA MET A 219 9.85 -11.53 20.09
C MET A 219 8.56 -11.81 20.87
N VAL A 220 8.55 -11.44 22.16
CA VAL A 220 7.35 -11.58 22.99
C VAL A 220 6.22 -10.69 22.46
N ALA A 221 6.53 -9.50 21.92
CA ALA A 221 5.53 -8.63 21.32
C ALA A 221 4.96 -9.21 20.01
N LEU A 222 5.80 -9.77 19.13
CA LEU A 222 5.37 -10.38 17.86
C LEU A 222 4.54 -11.66 18.09
N GLU A 223 4.89 -12.48 19.08
CA GLU A 223 4.12 -13.69 19.42
C GLU A 223 2.78 -13.40 20.09
N LYS A 224 2.61 -12.22 20.70
CA LYS A 224 1.29 -11.78 21.14
C LYS A 224 0.44 -11.56 19.89
N LYS A 225 -0.50 -12.48 19.66
CA LYS A 225 -1.59 -12.23 18.72
C LYS A 225 -2.17 -10.86 19.09
N PRO A 226 -2.24 -9.89 18.15
CA PRO A 226 -2.89 -8.64 18.44
C PRO A 226 -4.27 -9.00 19.00
N GLU A 227 -4.58 -8.48 20.19
CA GLU A 227 -5.97 -8.52 20.63
C GLU A 227 -6.74 -7.90 19.47
N PRO A 228 -7.72 -8.61 18.89
CA PRO A 228 -8.49 -8.03 17.81
C PRO A 228 -8.95 -6.70 18.37
N LYS A 229 -8.47 -5.60 17.77
CA LYS A 229 -9.04 -4.31 18.06
C LYS A 229 -10.48 -4.55 17.68
N GLU A 230 -11.35 -4.70 18.68
CA GLU A 230 -12.76 -4.42 18.54
C GLU A 230 -12.81 -2.93 18.18
N LYS A 231 -12.41 -2.59 16.95
CA LYS A 231 -13.34 -1.82 16.15
C LYS A 231 -14.55 -2.70 16.18
N GLU A 232 -15.49 -2.38 17.08
CA GLU A 232 -16.86 -2.79 16.98
C GLU A 232 -17.35 -2.29 15.61
N ILE A 233 -16.86 -2.87 14.50
CA ILE A 233 -17.74 -3.17 13.39
C ILE A 233 -18.65 -4.15 14.08
N PRO A 234 -19.89 -3.75 14.41
CA PRO A 234 -20.77 -4.68 15.08
C PRO A 234 -20.82 -5.86 14.12
N VAL A 235 -20.27 -7.00 14.51
CA VAL A 235 -20.63 -8.31 13.95
C VAL A 235 -22.05 -8.55 14.44
N ARG A 236 -22.94 -7.62 14.09
CA ARG A 236 -24.35 -7.74 14.27
C ARG A 236 -24.70 -8.68 13.15
N LYS A 237 -25.22 -9.82 13.56
CA LYS A 237 -26.48 -10.36 13.05
C LYS A 237 -27.59 -9.29 13.01
N ALA A 238 -27.29 -8.11 12.47
CA ALA A 238 -28.20 -7.28 11.74
C ALA A 238 -28.55 -8.17 10.56
N THR A 239 -29.66 -8.89 10.73
CA THR A 239 -30.20 -9.73 9.68
C THR A 239 -30.27 -8.92 8.40
N TRP A 240 -30.29 -9.59 7.24
CA TRP A 240 -30.69 -8.97 5.98
C TRP A 240 -31.87 -7.98 6.15
N GLU A 241 -32.77 -8.24 7.09
CA GLU A 241 -33.89 -7.39 7.48
C GLU A 241 -33.49 -6.04 8.14
N TYR A 242 -32.44 -5.97 8.95
CA TYR A 242 -31.94 -4.69 9.51
C TYR A 242 -31.26 -3.85 8.44
N GLY A 243 -30.47 -4.51 7.57
CA GLY A 243 -29.92 -3.87 6.37
C GLY A 243 -31.04 -3.34 5.48
N ALA A 244 -32.03 -4.18 5.16
CA ALA A 244 -33.20 -3.81 4.37
C ALA A 244 -33.97 -2.63 4.98
N ALA A 245 -34.17 -2.62 6.30
CA ALA A 245 -34.85 -1.52 6.97
C ALA A 245 -34.06 -0.20 6.89
N LEU A 246 -32.72 -0.24 6.95
CA LEU A 246 -31.88 0.95 6.73
C LEU A 246 -31.94 1.41 5.28
N PHE A 247 -31.98 0.47 4.34
CA PHE A 247 -32.20 0.76 2.92
C PHE A 247 -33.56 1.42 2.66
N ASP A 248 -34.63 0.94 3.29
CA ASP A 248 -35.98 1.51 3.17
C ASP A 248 -36.02 2.97 3.66
N ASP A 249 -35.26 3.32 4.70
CA ASP A 249 -35.15 4.72 5.15
C ASP A 249 -34.46 5.63 4.11
N LEU A 250 -33.53 5.06 3.34
CA LEU A 250 -32.72 5.77 2.35
C LEU A 250 -33.37 5.77 0.95
N GLU A 251 -34.28 4.85 0.65
CA GLU A 251 -35.03 4.77 -0.62
C GLU A 251 -35.64 6.13 -1.05
N PRO A 252 -36.24 6.95 -0.16
CA PRO A 252 -36.77 8.27 -0.51
C PRO A 252 -35.71 9.30 -0.95
N PHE A 253 -34.42 9.02 -0.76
CA PHE A 253 -33.30 9.82 -1.24
C PHE A 253 -32.81 9.36 -2.61
N PHE A 254 -33.11 8.11 -3.00
CA PHE A 254 -32.67 7.52 -4.25
C PHE A 254 -33.67 7.71 -5.41
N GLY A 255 -34.98 7.80 -5.11
CA GLY A 255 -36.05 7.75 -6.12
C GLY A 255 -36.71 9.07 -6.56
N GLY A 256 -36.19 10.26 -6.24
CA GLY A 256 -36.95 11.51 -6.44
C GLY A 256 -36.17 12.73 -6.94
N ARG A 257 -36.85 13.66 -7.64
CA ARG A 257 -36.33 14.99 -8.05
C ARG A 257 -35.90 15.90 -6.89
N LYS A 258 -36.08 15.44 -5.64
CA LYS A 258 -35.68 16.15 -4.43
C LYS A 258 -34.34 15.56 -4.02
N GLY A 259 -33.25 16.26 -4.34
CA GLY A 259 -31.88 15.81 -4.05
C GLY A 259 -31.60 15.63 -2.55
N ILE A 260 -30.41 15.10 -2.27
CA ILE A 260 -29.83 14.98 -0.93
C ILE A 260 -29.56 16.40 -0.41
N THR A 261 -30.17 16.79 0.71
CA THR A 261 -29.90 18.08 1.37
C THR A 261 -29.66 17.87 2.87
N PRO A 262 -28.87 18.74 3.54
CA PRO A 262 -28.61 18.63 4.97
C PRO A 262 -29.89 18.53 5.82
N GLN A 263 -30.92 19.32 5.48
CA GLN A 263 -32.20 19.30 6.23
C GLN A 263 -32.91 17.96 6.15
N ARG A 264 -32.82 17.24 5.02
CA ARG A 264 -33.45 15.93 4.88
C ARG A 264 -32.66 14.84 5.59
N LEU A 265 -31.34 14.99 5.71
CA LEU A 265 -30.52 14.05 6.47
C LEU A 265 -30.83 14.10 7.97
N GLU A 266 -31.27 15.26 8.48
CA GLU A 266 -31.78 15.41 9.85
C GLU A 266 -33.14 14.71 10.08
N GLU A 267 -33.89 14.41 9.00
CA GLU A 267 -35.19 13.72 9.06
C GLU A 267 -35.05 12.20 9.14
N LEU A 268 -33.82 11.66 9.07
CA LEU A 268 -33.59 10.22 9.12
C LEU A 268 -34.00 9.64 10.49
N PRO A 269 -34.74 8.52 10.51
CA PRO A 269 -35.31 7.99 11.75
C PRO A 269 -34.30 7.31 12.68
N ARG A 270 -33.06 7.09 12.23
CA ARG A 270 -32.00 6.40 12.99
C ARG A 270 -30.74 7.26 13.12
N PRO A 271 -29.84 6.93 14.07
CA PRO A 271 -28.55 7.61 14.20
C PRO A 271 -27.71 7.51 12.92
N ARG A 272 -26.92 8.56 12.66
CA ARG A 272 -25.99 8.65 11.51
C ARG A 272 -25.10 7.42 11.41
N GLU A 273 -24.60 6.93 12.54
CA GLU A 273 -23.62 5.85 12.65
C GLU A 273 -24.14 4.53 12.05
N ASP A 274 -25.44 4.24 12.17
CA ASP A 274 -26.06 3.05 11.60
C ASP A 274 -26.03 3.08 10.06
N TYR A 275 -26.29 4.24 9.46
CA TYR A 275 -26.21 4.43 8.01
C TYR A 275 -24.77 4.42 7.51
N VAL A 276 -23.85 5.06 8.22
CA VAL A 276 -22.43 5.10 7.84
C VAL A 276 -21.84 3.70 7.69
N SER A 277 -22.12 2.81 8.65
CA SER A 277 -21.65 1.42 8.60
C SER A 277 -22.21 0.66 7.38
N LEU A 278 -23.50 0.84 7.07
CA LEU A 278 -24.12 0.25 5.89
C LEU A 278 -23.49 0.76 4.59
N LEU A 279 -23.35 2.09 4.47
CA LEU A 279 -22.83 2.74 3.28
C LEU A 279 -21.36 2.36 3.01
N LEU A 280 -20.51 2.39 4.05
CA LEU A 280 -19.10 1.97 3.94
C LEU A 280 -18.98 0.52 3.47
N SER A 281 -19.73 -0.40 4.09
CA SER A 281 -19.68 -1.81 3.71
C SER A 281 -20.10 -2.06 2.25
N ASN A 282 -21.02 -1.26 1.69
CA ASN A 282 -21.42 -1.40 0.29
C ASN A 282 -20.37 -0.80 -0.66
N VAL A 283 -19.75 0.32 -0.26
CA VAL A 283 -18.74 0.99 -1.10
C VAL A 283 -17.43 0.18 -1.14
N GLU A 284 -17.04 -0.46 -0.04
CA GLU A 284 -15.84 -1.29 0.04
C GLU A 284 -15.96 -2.61 -0.74
N GLN A 285 -17.18 -3.14 -0.91
CA GLN A 285 -17.44 -4.42 -1.58
C GLN A 285 -17.56 -4.28 -3.11
N ARG A 286 -16.63 -3.55 -3.75
CA ARG A 286 -16.63 -3.29 -5.20
C ARG A 286 -16.74 -4.53 -6.08
N ASN A 287 -16.11 -5.63 -5.68
CA ASN A 287 -16.13 -6.87 -6.44
C ASN A 287 -17.53 -7.50 -6.56
N ALA A 288 -18.50 -7.02 -5.78
CA ALA A 288 -19.90 -7.44 -5.83
C ALA A 288 -20.78 -6.50 -6.66
N TRP A 289 -20.24 -5.40 -7.19
CA TRP A 289 -21.01 -4.45 -7.99
C TRP A 289 -21.31 -5.03 -9.37
N ASP A 290 -22.59 -5.14 -9.70
CA ASP A 290 -23.04 -5.40 -11.06
C ASP A 290 -23.07 -4.07 -11.83
N LEU A 291 -21.93 -3.72 -12.40
CA LEU A 291 -21.76 -2.47 -13.14
C LEU A 291 -22.46 -2.47 -14.50
N ASP A 292 -23.06 -3.58 -14.94
CA ASP A 292 -23.85 -3.59 -16.17
C ASP A 292 -25.30 -3.13 -15.94
N ASP A 293 -25.73 -3.01 -14.67
CA ASP A 293 -27.07 -2.55 -14.28
C ASP A 293 -27.07 -1.07 -13.87
N TRP A 294 -27.76 -0.24 -14.66
CA TRP A 294 -27.89 1.20 -14.41
C TRP A 294 -28.58 1.53 -13.08
N ASP A 295 -29.57 0.75 -12.67
CA ASP A 295 -30.28 1.01 -11.41
C ASP A 295 -29.36 0.74 -10.22
N VAL A 296 -28.47 -0.26 -10.35
CA VAL A 296 -27.41 -0.55 -9.36
C VAL A 296 -26.37 0.58 -9.33
N GLN A 297 -25.89 1.05 -10.49
CA GLN A 297 -24.96 2.19 -10.53
C GLN A 297 -25.57 3.46 -9.92
N SER A 298 -26.84 3.76 -10.22
CA SER A 298 -27.51 4.94 -9.67
C SER A 298 -27.68 4.85 -8.16
N LEU A 299 -28.03 3.67 -7.64
CA LEU A 299 -28.12 3.41 -6.21
C LEU A 299 -26.75 3.61 -5.52
N LEU A 300 -25.69 3.00 -6.05
CA LEU A 300 -24.33 3.12 -5.52
C LEU A 300 -23.82 4.56 -5.58
N GLY A 301 -24.09 5.29 -6.67
CA GLY A 301 -23.74 6.70 -6.80
C GLY A 301 -24.38 7.56 -5.72
N ASN A 302 -25.66 7.32 -5.41
CA ASN A 302 -26.31 8.03 -4.30
C ASN A 302 -25.76 7.64 -2.92
N MET A 303 -25.39 6.38 -2.70
CA MET A 303 -24.72 5.97 -1.45
C MET A 303 -23.40 6.70 -1.25
N ILE A 304 -22.61 6.81 -2.31
CA ILE A 304 -21.36 7.56 -2.32
C ILE A 304 -21.61 9.04 -1.97
N LEU A 305 -22.61 9.67 -2.58
CA LEU A 305 -22.98 11.05 -2.27
C LEU A 305 -23.44 11.24 -0.82
N LEU A 306 -24.11 10.24 -0.23
CA LEU A 306 -24.49 10.25 1.18
C LEU A 306 -23.26 10.19 2.10
N LEU A 307 -22.23 9.39 1.78
CA LEU A 307 -20.96 9.38 2.52
C LEU A 307 -20.32 10.78 2.53
N GLY A 308 -20.33 11.45 1.38
CA GLY A 308 -19.89 12.84 1.23
C GLY A 308 -20.69 13.80 2.10
N SER A 309 -22.01 13.73 2.02
CA SER A 309 -22.93 14.60 2.76
C SER A 309 -22.85 14.38 4.27
N PHE A 310 -22.58 13.16 4.71
CA PHE A 310 -22.31 12.83 6.10
C PHE A 310 -20.89 13.16 6.54
N ARG A 311 -19.99 13.55 5.64
CA ARG A 311 -18.56 13.79 5.94
C ARG A 311 -17.90 12.60 6.63
N VAL A 312 -18.05 11.42 6.03
CA VAL A 312 -17.46 10.18 6.57
C VAL A 312 -15.99 10.13 6.18
N GLU A 313 -15.11 10.43 7.13
CA GLU A 313 -13.65 10.46 6.89
C GLU A 313 -13.11 9.08 6.55
N GLU A 314 -13.68 8.03 7.14
CA GLU A 314 -13.33 6.64 6.91
C GLU A 314 -13.59 6.20 5.46
N ALA A 315 -14.41 6.93 4.70
CA ALA A 315 -14.72 6.63 3.31
C ALA A 315 -13.63 7.08 2.32
N VAL A 316 -12.71 7.97 2.73
CA VAL A 316 -11.78 8.65 1.82
C VAL A 316 -10.99 7.66 0.96
N ASP A 317 -10.38 6.64 1.57
CA ASP A 317 -9.57 5.65 0.84
C ASP A 317 -10.42 4.85 -0.17
N ALA A 318 -11.63 4.44 0.23
CA ALA A 318 -12.54 3.70 -0.63
C ALA A 318 -13.00 4.55 -1.82
N LEU A 319 -13.33 5.83 -1.59
CA LEU A 319 -13.74 6.78 -2.62
C LEU A 319 -12.60 7.11 -3.61
N ILE A 320 -11.36 7.26 -3.13
CA ILE A 320 -10.20 7.36 -4.01
C ILE A 320 -10.07 6.09 -4.86
N GLY A 321 -10.30 4.92 -4.28
CA GLY A 321 -10.38 3.67 -5.03
C GLY A 321 -11.40 3.70 -6.15
N VAL A 322 -12.62 4.20 -5.87
CA VAL A 322 -13.67 4.37 -6.89
C VAL A 322 -13.15 5.17 -8.08
N VAL A 323 -12.58 6.34 -7.82
CA VAL A 323 -12.04 7.22 -8.88
C VAL A 323 -10.86 6.60 -9.61
N ALA A 324 -9.96 5.91 -8.90
CA ALA A 324 -8.75 5.35 -9.47
C ALA A 324 -8.98 4.19 -10.44
N GLU A 325 -10.05 3.42 -10.25
CA GLU A 325 -10.36 2.23 -11.06
C GLU A 325 -11.57 2.43 -11.99
N GLY A 326 -12.32 3.52 -11.80
CA GLY A 326 -13.48 3.86 -12.64
C GLY A 326 -13.07 4.35 -14.04
N PRO A 327 -13.90 4.16 -15.07
CA PRO A 327 -13.60 4.66 -16.40
C PRO A 327 -13.68 6.21 -16.45
N PRO A 328 -12.82 6.85 -17.27
CA PRO A 328 -12.53 8.29 -17.26
C PRO A 328 -13.72 9.26 -17.38
N GLU A 329 -14.67 9.01 -18.28
CA GLU A 329 -15.42 10.11 -18.90
C GLU A 329 -16.95 10.00 -18.81
N GLU A 330 -17.52 8.90 -18.31
CA GLU A 330 -18.98 8.74 -18.21
C GLU A 330 -19.45 7.94 -16.99
N ASP A 331 -18.55 7.66 -16.02
CA ASP A 331 -18.92 6.88 -14.84
C ASP A 331 -19.58 7.75 -13.77
N VAL A 332 -20.87 7.48 -13.54
CA VAL A 332 -21.67 8.09 -12.47
C VAL A 332 -21.01 7.89 -11.11
N LEU A 333 -20.34 6.76 -10.89
CA LEU A 333 -19.70 6.44 -9.61
C LEU A 333 -18.44 7.28 -9.37
N THR A 334 -17.60 7.45 -10.40
CA THR A 334 -16.43 8.33 -10.34
C THR A 334 -16.84 9.77 -10.03
N GLN A 335 -17.84 10.31 -10.75
CA GLN A 335 -18.33 11.67 -10.49
C GLN A 335 -18.92 11.82 -9.09
N ALA A 336 -19.71 10.84 -8.64
CA ALA A 336 -20.23 10.82 -7.28
C ALA A 336 -19.11 10.81 -6.24
N ALA A 337 -18.04 10.04 -6.46
CA ALA A 337 -16.92 9.93 -5.54
C ALA A 337 -16.10 11.23 -5.46
N VAL A 338 -15.85 11.90 -6.59
CA VAL A 338 -15.20 13.23 -6.61
C VAL A 338 -16.03 14.25 -5.82
N VAL A 339 -17.34 14.31 -6.05
CA VAL A 339 -18.25 15.19 -5.30
C VAL A 339 -18.24 14.84 -3.80
N ALA A 340 -18.28 13.56 -3.46
CA ALA A 340 -18.28 13.10 -2.08
C ALA A 340 -16.99 13.46 -1.35
N LEU A 341 -15.83 13.29 -1.98
CA LEU A 341 -14.52 13.70 -1.45
C LEU A 341 -14.49 15.22 -1.17
N GLY A 342 -14.96 16.03 -2.12
CA GLY A 342 -15.09 17.49 -1.92
C GLY A 342 -16.02 17.87 -0.76
N GLN A 343 -17.10 17.11 -0.54
CA GLN A 343 -18.02 17.33 0.57
C GLN A 343 -17.45 16.91 1.94
N ILE A 344 -16.66 15.83 1.99
CA ILE A 344 -15.88 15.44 3.18
C ILE A 344 -14.94 16.58 3.57
N GLY A 345 -14.28 17.19 2.57
CA GLY A 345 -13.45 18.38 2.75
C GLY A 345 -12.05 18.04 3.25
N GLU A 346 -11.56 18.78 4.26
CA GLU A 346 -10.18 18.72 4.75
C GLU A 346 -9.62 17.30 4.99
N PRO A 347 -10.38 16.35 5.59
CA PRO A 347 -9.91 14.99 5.81
C PRO A 347 -9.57 14.22 4.52
N SER A 348 -10.14 14.60 3.37
CA SER A 348 -9.89 13.92 2.10
C SER A 348 -8.60 14.39 1.40
N PHE A 349 -8.14 15.61 1.69
CA PHE A 349 -7.16 16.28 0.83
C PHE A 349 -5.78 15.67 0.89
N GLY A 350 -5.30 15.24 2.05
CA GLY A 350 -3.99 14.58 2.15
C GLY A 350 -3.91 13.35 1.25
N ALA A 351 -4.99 12.55 1.22
CA ALA A 351 -5.05 11.37 0.39
C ALA A 351 -5.20 11.71 -1.12
N VAL A 352 -5.90 12.80 -1.46
CA VAL A 352 -5.96 13.32 -2.84
C VAL A 352 -4.61 13.86 -3.31
N GLU A 353 -3.92 14.62 -2.47
CA GLU A 353 -2.56 15.13 -2.73
C GLU A 353 -1.57 13.98 -2.93
N ASP A 354 -1.61 12.96 -2.08
CA ASP A 354 -0.81 11.74 -2.22
C ASP A 354 -1.12 11.04 -3.55
N PHE A 355 -2.39 10.93 -3.94
CA PHE A 355 -2.77 10.34 -5.23
C PHE A 355 -2.17 11.11 -6.41
N ILE A 356 -2.35 12.44 -6.44
CA ILE A 356 -1.80 13.31 -7.49
C ILE A 356 -0.26 13.24 -7.50
N ARG A 357 0.36 13.16 -6.32
CA ARG A 357 1.81 13.08 -6.18
C ARG A 357 2.37 11.74 -6.67
N TYR A 358 1.77 10.61 -6.30
CA TYR A 358 2.39 9.29 -6.47
C TYR A 358 1.86 8.48 -7.65
N SER A 359 0.56 8.54 -7.96
CA SER A 359 -0.05 7.74 -9.03
C SER A 359 0.56 8.08 -10.41
N ASP A 360 0.49 7.13 -11.35
CA ASP A 360 0.72 7.39 -12.78
C ASP A 360 -0.60 7.50 -13.58
N ASN A 361 -1.77 7.25 -12.97
CA ASN A 361 -3.09 7.32 -13.58
C ASN A 361 -3.53 8.78 -13.83
N GLN A 362 -3.23 9.31 -15.01
CA GLN A 362 -3.51 10.72 -15.35
C GLN A 362 -4.99 11.06 -15.29
N VAL A 363 -5.84 10.18 -15.78
CA VAL A 363 -7.29 10.37 -15.79
C VAL A 363 -7.83 10.58 -14.37
N ALA A 364 -7.50 9.67 -13.46
CA ALA A 364 -7.98 9.77 -12.08
C ALA A 364 -7.43 11.03 -11.40
N LYS A 365 -6.21 11.47 -11.73
CA LYS A 365 -5.67 12.73 -11.22
C LYS A 365 -6.43 13.95 -11.74
N GLU A 366 -6.85 13.95 -13.00
CA GLU A 366 -7.64 15.05 -13.57
C GLU A 366 -8.97 15.17 -12.82
N SER A 367 -9.67 14.05 -12.58
CA SER A 367 -10.90 14.04 -11.79
C SER A 367 -10.67 14.47 -10.33
N LEU A 368 -9.58 14.02 -9.70
CA LEU A 368 -9.26 14.36 -8.31
C LEU A 368 -8.72 15.79 -8.13
N ALA A 369 -8.17 16.40 -9.18
CA ALA A 369 -7.75 17.80 -9.13
C ALA A 369 -8.93 18.75 -8.86
N GLU A 370 -10.14 18.40 -9.31
CA GLU A 370 -11.37 19.17 -9.03
C GLU A 370 -11.68 19.25 -7.53
N VAL A 371 -11.35 18.20 -6.77
CA VAL A 371 -11.52 18.17 -5.30
C VAL A 371 -10.67 19.26 -4.64
N LEU A 372 -9.46 19.50 -5.14
CA LEU A 372 -8.56 20.53 -4.62
C LEU A 372 -8.93 21.94 -5.13
N ALA A 373 -9.33 22.07 -6.39
CA ALA A 373 -9.71 23.35 -7.00
C ALA A 373 -10.92 24.01 -6.32
N GLY A 374 -11.88 23.21 -5.83
CA GLY A 374 -13.05 23.71 -5.08
C GLY A 374 -12.70 24.41 -3.75
N TRP A 375 -11.42 24.43 -3.36
CA TRP A 375 -10.95 24.83 -2.02
C TRP A 375 -9.92 25.97 -2.00
N GLU A 376 -9.62 26.62 -3.14
CA GLU A 376 -8.59 27.67 -3.34
C GLU A 376 -8.71 28.95 -2.47
N GLY A 377 -9.48 28.96 -1.38
CA GLY A 377 -9.72 30.13 -0.52
C GLY A 377 -9.12 30.11 0.88
N LEU A 378 -8.35 29.08 1.29
CA LEU A 378 -8.01 28.84 2.70
C LEU A 378 -6.51 28.86 3.05
N GLY A 379 -5.66 29.45 2.20
CA GLY A 379 -4.26 29.74 2.54
C GLY A 379 -3.37 28.50 2.63
N ARG A 380 -3.55 27.53 1.73
CA ARG A 380 -2.66 26.37 1.61
C ARG A 380 -1.41 26.72 0.80
N PRO A 381 -0.24 26.14 1.14
CA PRO A 381 0.98 26.29 0.36
C PRO A 381 0.97 25.45 -0.93
N HIS A 382 -0.04 24.59 -1.15
CA HIS A 382 -0.13 23.69 -2.31
C HIS A 382 -1.32 24.01 -3.21
N GLY A 383 -1.17 23.80 -4.52
CA GLY A 383 -2.27 23.80 -5.49
C GLY A 383 -1.98 22.90 -6.68
N VAL A 384 -2.96 22.80 -7.58
CA VAL A 384 -2.85 21.95 -8.78
C VAL A 384 -2.77 22.84 -10.01
N ILE A 385 -1.68 22.70 -10.76
CA ILE A 385 -1.54 23.34 -12.07
C ILE A 385 -1.51 22.27 -13.16
N GLN A 386 -1.81 22.64 -14.39
CA GLN A 386 -1.58 21.77 -15.54
C GLN A 386 -0.21 22.05 -16.14
N ASP A 387 0.54 20.99 -16.46
CA ASP A 387 1.77 21.13 -17.24
C ASP A 387 1.49 21.42 -18.72
N THR A 388 2.54 21.58 -19.53
CA THR A 388 2.46 21.82 -20.98
C THR A 388 1.73 20.73 -21.76
N TRP A 389 1.47 19.57 -21.15
CA TRP A 389 0.72 18.46 -21.72
C TRP A 389 -0.67 18.30 -21.10
N GLY A 390 -1.13 19.28 -20.31
CA GLY A 390 -2.43 19.27 -19.64
C GLY A 390 -2.49 18.40 -18.38
N ARG A 391 -1.37 17.84 -17.93
CA ARG A 391 -1.37 16.89 -16.80
C ARG A 391 -1.37 17.64 -15.47
N PRO A 392 -2.21 17.22 -14.50
CA PRO A 392 -2.23 17.83 -13.18
C PRO A 392 -0.94 17.57 -12.41
N LEU A 393 -0.32 18.65 -11.96
CA LEU A 393 0.85 18.69 -11.08
C LEU A 393 0.47 19.35 -9.75
N LEU A 394 0.72 18.64 -8.66
CA LEU A 394 0.69 19.25 -7.33
C LEU A 394 1.96 20.08 -7.15
N VAL A 395 1.81 21.38 -6.94
CA VAL A 395 2.91 22.34 -6.75
C VAL A 395 2.78 23.04 -5.41
N GLU A 396 3.92 23.43 -4.84
CA GLU A 396 3.97 24.41 -3.75
C GLU A 396 3.99 25.81 -4.32
N PHE A 397 3.59 26.82 -3.56
CA PHE A 397 3.73 28.23 -3.91
C PHE A 397 4.72 28.92 -2.99
N ASP A 398 5.54 29.82 -3.53
CA ASP A 398 6.39 30.69 -2.72
C ASP A 398 5.60 31.86 -2.10
N GLU A 399 6.28 32.74 -1.36
CA GLU A 399 5.67 33.92 -0.73
C GLU A 399 5.08 34.93 -1.75
N ASP A 400 5.46 34.82 -3.02
CA ASP A 400 5.03 35.68 -4.13
C ASP A 400 3.97 35.00 -5.02
N ASP A 401 3.36 33.90 -4.56
CA ASP A 401 2.39 33.07 -5.29
C ASP A 401 2.93 32.48 -6.61
N ASN A 402 4.24 32.29 -6.75
CA ASN A 402 4.80 31.55 -7.89
C ASN A 402 4.81 30.04 -7.59
N PRO A 403 4.37 29.19 -8.53
CA PRO A 403 4.43 27.75 -8.34
C PRO A 403 5.89 27.28 -8.36
N LEU A 404 6.25 26.50 -7.36
CA LEU A 404 7.54 25.85 -7.20
C LEU A 404 7.53 24.50 -7.92
N CYS A 405 8.62 24.25 -8.65
CA CYS A 405 8.82 23.01 -9.39
C CYS A 405 8.88 21.84 -8.40
N PRO A 406 8.00 20.80 -8.51
CA PRO A 406 7.95 19.68 -7.58
C PRO A 406 9.25 18.87 -7.49
N HIS A 407 10.11 19.01 -8.50
CA HIS A 407 11.38 18.32 -8.57
C HIS A 407 12.50 19.03 -7.78
N CYS A 408 12.59 20.36 -7.84
CA CYS A 408 13.74 21.09 -7.29
C CYS A 408 13.38 22.18 -6.28
N GLY A 409 12.09 22.48 -6.07
CA GLY A 409 11.64 23.53 -5.15
C GLY A 409 11.95 24.96 -5.62
N GLU A 410 12.40 25.14 -6.87
CA GLU A 410 12.65 26.46 -7.46
C GLU A 410 11.41 26.92 -8.25
N PRO A 411 11.14 28.23 -8.36
CA PRO A 411 10.02 28.75 -9.14
C PRO A 411 10.02 28.22 -10.57
N MET A 412 8.85 27.77 -11.04
CA MET A 412 8.68 27.25 -12.38
C MET A 412 8.85 28.36 -13.43
N ALA A 413 9.22 27.97 -14.65
CA ALA A 413 9.35 28.93 -15.74
C ALA A 413 7.95 29.30 -16.27
N PRO A 414 7.57 30.59 -16.32
CA PRO A 414 6.33 30.99 -16.95
C PRO A 414 6.43 30.81 -18.48
N ILE A 415 5.36 30.31 -19.09
CA ILE A 415 5.21 30.14 -20.55
C ILE A 415 3.95 30.88 -21.04
N GLU A 416 3.73 30.94 -22.36
CA GLU A 416 2.57 31.66 -22.94
C GLU A 416 1.22 31.18 -22.39
N GLU A 417 1.09 29.88 -22.09
CA GLU A 417 -0.09 29.28 -21.48
C GLU A 417 0.31 28.41 -20.28
N GLY A 418 0.59 29.06 -19.14
CA GLY A 418 0.81 28.39 -17.85
C GLY A 418 2.26 28.37 -17.38
N TRP A 419 2.68 27.23 -16.82
CA TRP A 419 3.98 27.06 -16.18
C TRP A 419 4.66 25.77 -16.64
N GLU A 420 5.96 25.81 -16.83
CA GLU A 420 6.76 24.65 -17.22
C GLU A 420 7.68 24.24 -16.07
N ALA A 421 7.61 22.95 -15.69
CA ALA A 421 8.50 22.39 -14.70
C ALA A 421 9.91 22.28 -15.30
N HIS A 422 10.94 22.62 -14.51
CA HIS A 422 12.31 22.46 -14.96
C HIS A 422 12.55 21.03 -15.48
N GLU A 423 13.05 20.90 -16.72
CA GLU A 423 13.47 19.61 -17.24
C GLU A 423 14.49 18.99 -16.28
N PHE A 424 14.26 17.73 -15.91
CA PHE A 424 15.23 16.96 -15.18
C PHE A 424 16.42 16.69 -16.11
N GLU A 425 17.43 17.57 -16.12
CA GLU A 425 18.74 17.20 -16.62
C GLU A 425 19.26 16.09 -15.71
N GLU A 426 19.16 14.83 -16.15
CA GLU A 426 19.89 13.71 -15.57
C GLU A 426 21.36 14.13 -15.51
N LYS A 427 21.81 14.61 -14.34
CA LYS A 427 23.23 14.88 -14.12
C LYS A 427 23.93 13.56 -14.43
N PRO A 428 24.80 13.49 -15.45
CA PRO A 428 25.43 12.25 -15.83
C PRO A 428 26.11 11.68 -14.59
N GLU A 429 25.82 10.42 -14.26
CA GLU A 429 26.38 9.77 -13.07
C GLU A 429 27.89 10.08 -13.04
N PRO A 430 28.42 10.65 -11.93
CA PRO A 430 29.82 11.00 -11.86
C PRO A 430 30.61 9.74 -12.17
N ARG A 431 31.28 9.77 -13.33
CA ARG A 431 31.99 8.63 -13.90
C ARG A 431 32.90 8.06 -12.80
N ARG A 432 32.58 6.85 -12.30
CA ARG A 432 33.37 6.13 -11.28
C ARG A 432 34.66 5.59 -11.90
N VAL A 433 35.42 6.44 -12.57
CA VAL A 433 36.82 6.17 -12.89
C VAL A 433 37.65 6.60 -11.69
N PRO A 434 38.58 5.76 -11.20
CA PRO A 434 39.56 6.17 -10.20
C PRO A 434 40.21 7.47 -10.66
N LYS A 435 39.99 8.56 -9.92
CA LYS A 435 40.63 9.83 -10.21
C LYS A 435 42.10 9.66 -9.90
N VAL A 436 42.92 9.46 -10.93
CA VAL A 436 44.38 9.45 -10.81
C VAL A 436 44.79 10.90 -10.52
N GLY A 437 45.26 11.16 -9.31
CA GLY A 437 45.74 12.47 -8.91
C GLY A 437 47.01 12.85 -9.66
N ARG A 438 47.29 14.15 -9.82
CA ARG A 438 48.52 14.68 -10.47
C ARG A 438 49.84 14.17 -9.87
N ASN A 439 49.78 13.54 -8.70
CA ASN A 439 50.95 12.97 -8.03
C ASN A 439 51.00 11.44 -8.09
N ASP A 440 49.96 10.78 -8.59
CA ASP A 440 49.92 9.32 -8.71
C ASP A 440 50.75 8.84 -9.90
N PRO A 441 51.25 7.60 -9.88
CA PRO A 441 51.98 7.02 -11.02
C PRO A 441 51.11 6.99 -12.28
N CYS A 442 51.70 7.40 -13.40
CA CYS A 442 51.04 7.44 -14.70
C CYS A 442 50.57 6.02 -15.10
N PRO A 443 49.30 5.83 -15.51
CA PRO A 443 48.73 4.52 -15.84
C PRO A 443 49.42 3.81 -17.01
N CYS A 444 50.24 4.51 -17.80
CA CYS A 444 51.01 3.92 -18.90
C CYS A 444 52.22 3.09 -18.43
N GLY A 445 52.48 3.01 -17.11
CA GLY A 445 53.59 2.24 -16.55
C GLY A 445 54.96 2.91 -16.66
N SER A 446 55.01 4.20 -17.02
CA SER A 446 56.27 4.93 -17.18
C SER A 446 57.00 5.27 -15.87
N GLY A 447 56.34 5.09 -14.72
CA GLY A 447 56.85 5.46 -13.40
C GLY A 447 56.90 6.98 -13.14
N LYS A 448 56.45 7.81 -14.09
CA LYS A 448 56.31 9.26 -13.91
C LYS A 448 54.98 9.59 -13.25
N LYS A 449 54.86 10.79 -12.66
CA LYS A 449 53.57 11.31 -12.17
C LYS A 449 52.58 11.50 -13.34
N TYR A 450 51.29 11.30 -13.07
CA TYR A 450 50.19 11.40 -14.05
C TYR A 450 50.04 12.78 -14.67
#